data_AF-A0A150P0M2-F1
#
_entry.id   AF-A0A150P0M2-F1
#
_cell.length_a   1.000
_cell.length_b   1.000
_cell.length_c   1.000
_cell.angle_alpha   90.00
_cell.angle_beta   90.00
_cell.angle_gamma   90.00
#
_symmetry.space_group_name_H-M   'P 1'
#
loop_
_entity.id
_entity.type
_entity.pdbx_description
1 polymer ?
#
loop_
_entity_poly.entity_id
_entity_poly.type
_entity_poly.pdbx_seq_one_letter_code
_entity_poly.pdbx_strand_id
1 'polypeptide(L)'
;MFKDESAERAHPASETDGFLDVVQGASPVGRGEQQPSRELAAAEMLRAFQSAWLRAVALAWRDPGKLALLKEDPRRFLRRHCDYDLPRDLELTIREAQEAPPADQRRWAWDGRREAWCLPGPQITLYVPPPPELAEQAVALAELGDPGKTPPVCC
;
A
#
# COMPACT_ATOMS: atom_id res chain seq x y z
N MET A 1 4.28 -19.67 54.23
CA MET A 1 4.21 -18.30 54.78
C MET A 1 5.63 -17.89 55.13
N PHE A 2 6.03 -16.69 54.69
CA PHE A 2 7.35 -16.04 54.84
C PHE A 2 8.55 -16.65 54.11
N LYS A 3 8.85 -16.06 52.94
CA LYS A 3 10.18 -15.94 52.33
C LYS A 3 10.51 -14.45 52.38
N ASP A 4 11.61 -14.06 53.01
CA ASP A 4 12.62 -13.17 52.44
C ASP A 4 13.77 -12.98 53.47
N GLU A 5 14.90 -13.63 53.24
CA GLU A 5 16.20 -13.21 53.78
C GLU A 5 17.29 -13.84 52.93
N SER A 6 17.96 -13.03 52.10
CA SER A 6 19.38 -13.19 51.75
C SER A 6 19.87 -11.93 51.06
N ALA A 7 20.69 -11.20 51.80
CA ALA A 7 21.61 -10.19 51.33
C ALA A 7 22.59 -10.75 50.27
N GLU A 8 23.23 -9.88 49.48
CA GLU A 8 24.64 -9.51 49.67
C GLU A 8 25.28 -8.96 48.38
N ARG A 9 26.24 -8.03 48.60
CA ARG A 9 27.35 -7.56 47.74
C ARG A 9 27.04 -6.33 46.87
N ALA A 10 27.36 -5.11 47.30
CA ALA A 10 28.68 -4.51 47.56
C ALA A 10 29.51 -4.26 46.29
N HIS A 11 29.67 -2.97 45.96
CA HIS A 11 30.72 -2.39 45.12
C HIS A 11 32.11 -2.63 45.75
N PRO A 12 33.22 -2.56 44.98
CA PRO A 12 33.89 -1.25 44.85
C PRO A 12 34.70 -1.01 43.55
N ALA A 13 34.95 0.29 43.29
CA ALA A 13 36.20 0.89 42.78
C ALA A 13 36.74 0.46 41.40
N SER A 14 37.49 1.24 40.63
CA SER A 14 37.90 2.64 40.55
C SER A 14 38.70 2.70 39.23
N GLU A 15 38.67 3.88 38.61
CA GLU A 15 39.42 4.35 37.45
C GLU A 15 40.77 3.67 37.15
N THR A 16 41.08 3.49 35.86
CA THR A 16 42.35 3.97 35.29
C THR A 16 42.28 4.16 33.79
N ASP A 17 42.84 5.31 33.40
CA ASP A 17 43.16 5.89 32.11
C ASP A 17 43.90 4.94 31.14
N GLY A 18 43.67 5.08 29.83
CA GLY A 18 44.36 4.25 28.83
C GLY A 18 43.94 4.46 27.37
N PHE A 19 44.22 5.65 26.83
CA PHE A 19 44.82 5.92 25.51
C PHE A 19 44.53 4.96 24.32
N LEU A 20 43.80 5.51 23.33
CA LEU A 20 43.89 5.31 21.87
C LEU A 20 44.16 3.89 21.31
N ASP A 21 43.12 3.30 20.71
CA ASP A 21 43.27 2.71 19.37
C ASP A 21 42.05 3.04 18.50
N VAL A 22 42.28 3.92 17.52
CA VAL A 22 41.35 4.29 16.47
C VAL A 22 41.41 3.17 15.43
N VAL A 23 40.52 2.19 15.55
CA VAL A 23 40.19 1.33 14.41
C VAL A 23 39.15 2.06 13.58
N GLN A 24 39.65 2.74 12.54
CA GLN A 24 38.89 3.19 11.38
C GLN A 24 38.19 1.99 10.71
N GLY A 25 37.03 1.61 11.24
CA GLY A 25 36.02 0.85 10.53
C GLY A 25 35.15 1.83 9.77
N ALA A 26 35.59 2.29 8.60
CA ALA A 26 34.73 2.94 7.63
C ALA A 26 33.66 1.94 7.18
N SER A 27 32.55 1.86 7.92
CA SER A 27 31.30 1.31 7.39
C SER A 27 30.75 2.33 6.40
N PRO A 28 30.62 1.99 5.10
CA PRO A 28 29.85 2.81 4.19
C PRO A 28 28.38 2.58 4.51
N VAL A 29 27.89 3.25 5.56
CA VAL A 29 26.48 3.62 5.61
C VAL A 29 26.32 4.68 4.52
N GLY A 30 26.16 4.21 3.29
CA GLY A 30 25.69 5.01 2.15
C GLY A 30 24.24 5.40 2.42
N ARG A 31 24.05 6.35 3.34
CA ARG A 31 22.78 6.97 3.68
C ARG A 31 22.79 8.36 3.07
N GLY A 32 21.80 8.61 2.22
CA GLY A 32 21.33 9.94 1.87
C GLY A 32 21.81 10.42 0.51
N GLU A 33 21.11 10.02 -0.56
CA GLU A 33 21.03 10.79 -1.81
C GLU A 33 19.98 10.23 -2.79
N GLN A 34 19.59 8.95 -2.69
CA GLN A 34 18.60 8.33 -3.61
C GLN A 34 17.11 8.48 -3.21
N GLN A 35 16.83 9.08 -2.06
CA GLN A 35 15.48 9.10 -1.47
C GLN A 35 14.47 10.04 -2.14
N PRO A 36 14.80 11.29 -2.55
CA PRO A 36 13.81 12.19 -3.14
C PRO A 36 13.33 11.75 -4.52
N SER A 37 14.19 11.10 -5.32
CA SER A 37 13.83 10.63 -6.67
C SER A 37 12.83 9.47 -6.64
N ARG A 38 12.97 8.56 -5.66
CA ARG A 38 12.06 7.42 -5.53
C ARG A 38 10.69 7.83 -5.01
N GLU A 39 10.65 8.73 -4.02
CA GLU A 39 9.40 9.26 -3.48
C GLU A 39 8.62 10.04 -4.53
N LEU A 40 9.31 10.85 -5.34
CA LEU A 40 8.69 11.57 -6.46
C LEU A 40 8.11 10.60 -7.50
N ALA A 41 8.88 9.59 -7.91
CA ALA A 41 8.41 8.59 -8.88
C ALA A 41 7.20 7.80 -8.34
N ALA A 42 7.19 7.45 -7.05
CA ALA A 42 6.06 6.79 -6.42
C ALA A 42 4.81 7.69 -6.38
N ALA A 43 4.98 8.97 -6.06
CA ALA A 43 3.88 9.94 -6.05
C ALA A 43 3.31 10.17 -7.46
N GLU A 44 4.17 10.26 -8.49
CA GLU A 44 3.74 10.36 -9.88
C GLU A 44 2.96 9.13 -10.34
N MET A 45 3.44 7.93 -10.00
CA MET A 45 2.74 6.68 -10.31
C MET A 45 1.37 6.62 -9.64
N LEU A 46 1.27 7.04 -8.37
CA LEU A 46 0.00 7.09 -7.66
C LEU A 46 -0.99 8.10 -8.28
N ARG A 47 -0.51 9.28 -8.68
CA ARG A 47 -1.33 10.29 -9.37
C ARG A 47 -1.80 9.81 -10.74
N ALA A 48 -0.94 9.11 -11.48
CA ALA A 48 -1.29 8.50 -12.76
C ALA A 48 -2.38 7.43 -12.57
N PHE A 49 -2.23 6.58 -11.54
CA PHE A 49 -3.23 5.58 -11.20
C PHE A 49 -4.58 6.21 -10.84
N GLN A 50 -4.57 7.23 -9.97
CA GLN A 50 -5.79 7.93 -9.55
C GLN A 50 -6.49 8.57 -10.76
N SER A 51 -5.73 9.20 -11.66
CA SER A 51 -6.28 9.79 -12.89
C SER A 51 -6.90 8.73 -13.80
N ALA A 52 -6.25 7.58 -13.94
CA ALA A 52 -6.75 6.45 -14.72
C ALA A 52 -8.02 5.86 -14.10
N TRP A 53 -8.07 5.76 -12.77
CA TRP A 53 -9.23 5.29 -12.04
C TRP A 53 -10.46 6.19 -12.27
N LEU A 54 -10.30 7.51 -12.17
CA LEU A 54 -11.41 8.45 -12.42
C LEU A 54 -11.94 8.34 -13.85
N ARG A 55 -11.07 8.15 -14.85
CA ARG A 55 -11.49 7.89 -16.24
C ARG A 55 -12.26 6.58 -16.36
N ALA A 56 -11.79 5.52 -15.68
CA ALA A 56 -12.46 4.23 -15.69
C ALA A 56 -13.88 4.33 -15.10
N VAL A 57 -14.05 5.03 -13.98
CA VAL A 57 -15.37 5.27 -13.36
C VAL A 57 -16.28 6.07 -14.30
N ALA A 58 -15.78 7.16 -14.89
CA ALA A 58 -16.56 7.96 -15.84
C ALA A 58 -17.03 7.12 -17.06
N LEU A 59 -16.16 6.24 -17.58
CA LEU A 59 -16.52 5.33 -18.67
C LEU A 59 -17.54 4.28 -18.24
N ALA A 60 -17.41 3.73 -17.03
CA ALA A 60 -18.35 2.75 -16.46
C ALA A 60 -19.74 3.35 -16.25
N TRP A 61 -19.83 4.61 -15.80
CA TRP A 61 -21.10 5.32 -15.65
C TRP A 61 -21.80 5.59 -16.99
N ARG A 62 -21.02 5.87 -18.05
CA ARG A 62 -21.57 6.19 -19.37
C ARG A 62 -22.08 4.97 -20.12
N ASP A 63 -21.47 3.81 -19.90
CA ASP A 63 -21.76 2.58 -20.65
C ASP A 63 -21.65 1.35 -19.72
N PRO A 64 -22.76 0.66 -19.41
CA PRO A 64 -22.74 -0.57 -18.62
C PRO A 64 -21.84 -1.67 -19.20
N GLY A 65 -21.65 -1.70 -20.53
CA GLY A 65 -20.70 -2.62 -21.18
C GLY A 65 -19.25 -2.33 -20.81
N LYS A 66 -18.90 -1.07 -20.51
CA LYS A 66 -17.57 -0.70 -20.01
C LYS A 66 -17.35 -1.16 -18.59
N LEU A 67 -18.38 -1.10 -17.73
CA LEU A 67 -18.30 -1.64 -16.39
C LEU A 67 -18.05 -3.16 -16.42
N ALA A 68 -18.77 -3.90 -17.27
CA ALA A 68 -18.54 -5.33 -17.44
C ALA A 68 -17.10 -5.65 -17.89
N LEU A 69 -16.59 -4.94 -18.90
CA LEU A 69 -15.20 -5.10 -19.38
C LEU A 69 -14.17 -4.73 -18.31
N LEU A 70 -14.43 -3.68 -17.53
CA LEU A 70 -13.55 -3.26 -16.43
C LEU A 70 -13.50 -4.31 -15.31
N LYS A 71 -14.61 -4.98 -15.02
CA LYS A 71 -14.67 -6.09 -14.04
C LYS A 71 -14.01 -7.36 -14.56
N GLU A 72 -14.13 -7.66 -15.85
CA GLU A 72 -13.56 -8.86 -16.48
C GLU A 72 -12.03 -8.83 -16.55
N ASP A 73 -11.45 -7.75 -17.09
CA ASP A 73 -9.99 -7.59 -17.24
C ASP A 73 -9.59 -6.13 -16.99
N PRO A 74 -9.44 -5.73 -15.71
CA PRO A 74 -9.14 -4.35 -15.34
C PRO A 74 -7.77 -3.89 -15.86
N ARG A 75 -6.79 -4.79 -15.93
CA ARG A 75 -5.46 -4.49 -16.46
C ARG A 75 -5.55 -4.08 -17.94
N ARG A 76 -6.24 -4.89 -18.75
CA ARG A 76 -6.42 -4.59 -20.18
C ARG A 76 -7.30 -3.36 -20.39
N PHE A 77 -8.32 -3.18 -19.56
CA PHE A 77 -9.20 -2.01 -19.61
C PHE A 77 -8.42 -0.72 -19.35
N LEU A 78 -7.68 -0.65 -18.24
CA LEU A 78 -6.91 0.54 -17.86
C LEU A 78 -5.86 0.88 -18.92
N ARG A 79 -5.18 -0.12 -19.48
CA ARG A 79 -4.21 0.10 -20.56
C ARG A 79 -4.86 0.65 -21.83
N ARG A 80 -6.02 0.11 -22.24
CA ARG A 80 -6.65 0.44 -23.53
C ARG A 80 -7.52 1.70 -23.49
N HIS A 81 -8.08 2.03 -22.33
CA HIS A 81 -9.08 3.09 -22.21
C HIS A 81 -8.66 4.24 -21.30
N CYS A 82 -7.65 4.05 -20.46
CA CYS A 82 -7.24 5.04 -19.46
C CYS A 82 -5.74 5.41 -19.54
N ASP A 83 -5.01 4.83 -20.51
CA ASP A 83 -3.57 5.02 -20.75
C ASP A 83 -2.71 4.72 -19.51
N TYR A 84 -3.08 3.65 -18.78
CA TYR A 84 -2.37 3.25 -17.57
C TYR A 84 -2.04 1.76 -17.55
N ASP A 85 -0.75 1.46 -17.38
CA ASP A 85 -0.25 0.11 -17.19
C ASP A 85 -0.15 -0.23 -15.71
N LEU A 86 -0.98 -1.20 -15.28
CA LEU A 86 -0.94 -1.71 -13.91
C LEU A 86 0.43 -2.39 -13.64
N PRO A 87 1.06 -2.20 -12.46
CA PRO A 87 2.25 -2.96 -12.07
C PRO A 87 2.01 -4.47 -12.19
N ARG A 88 2.98 -5.24 -12.69
CA ARG A 88 2.79 -6.67 -13.02
C ARG A 88 2.37 -7.52 -11.83
N ASP A 89 2.95 -7.24 -10.67
CA ASP A 89 2.73 -8.03 -9.45
C ASP A 89 1.48 -7.58 -8.68
N LEU A 90 0.84 -6.47 -9.09
CA LEU A 90 -0.39 -5.99 -8.50
C LEU A 90 -1.59 -6.69 -9.14
N GLU A 91 -2.40 -7.32 -8.31
CA GLU A 91 -3.71 -7.81 -8.68
C GLU A 91 -4.78 -6.77 -8.36
N LEU A 92 -5.64 -6.45 -9.31
CA LEU A 92 -6.69 -5.45 -9.15
C LEU A 92 -8.05 -6.12 -9.36
N THR A 93 -8.91 -6.00 -8.36
CA THR A 93 -10.30 -6.49 -8.42
C THR A 93 -11.24 -5.29 -8.46
N ILE A 94 -12.18 -5.28 -9.39
CA ILE A 94 -13.20 -4.23 -9.51
C ILE A 94 -14.56 -4.77 -9.10
N ARG A 95 -15.24 -4.02 -8.24
CA ARG A 95 -16.57 -4.36 -7.73
C ARG A 95 -17.44 -3.12 -7.75
N GLU A 96 -18.75 -3.30 -7.62
CA GLU A 96 -19.67 -2.18 -7.44
C GLU A 96 -19.90 -1.94 -5.94
N ALA A 97 -20.15 -0.69 -5.56
CA ALA A 97 -20.25 -0.27 -4.16
C ALA A 97 -21.31 -1.04 -3.33
N GLN A 98 -22.35 -1.54 -3.98
CA GLN A 98 -23.41 -2.35 -3.38
C GLN A 98 -23.03 -3.82 -3.17
N GLU A 99 -21.90 -4.29 -3.71
CA GLU A 99 -21.49 -5.67 -3.56
C GLU A 99 -20.80 -5.90 -2.19
N ALA A 100 -21.27 -6.91 -1.44
CA ALA A 100 -20.68 -7.27 -0.15
C ALA A 100 -19.18 -7.61 -0.29
N PRO A 101 -18.29 -7.10 0.57
CA PRO A 101 -16.84 -7.26 0.43
C PRO A 101 -16.45 -8.74 0.28
N PRO A 102 -15.39 -9.04 -0.49
CA PRO A 102 -14.95 -10.42 -0.64
C PRO A 102 -14.61 -10.99 0.73
N ALA A 103 -14.98 -12.25 0.98
CA ALA A 103 -14.50 -12.96 2.15
C ALA A 103 -12.97 -12.92 2.14
N ASP A 104 -12.34 -12.62 3.28
CA ASP A 104 -10.89 -12.64 3.38
C ASP A 104 -10.40 -14.09 3.20
N GLN A 105 -9.97 -14.39 1.98
CA GLN A 105 -9.45 -15.70 1.61
C GLN A 105 -7.95 -15.79 1.88
N ARG A 106 -7.31 -14.71 2.35
CA ARG A 106 -5.86 -14.66 2.47
C ARG A 106 -5.42 -14.76 3.91
N ARG A 107 -4.52 -15.70 4.16
CA ARG A 107 -3.90 -15.87 5.48
C ARG A 107 -2.42 -15.66 5.33
N TRP A 108 -1.90 -14.76 6.14
CA TRP A 108 -0.48 -14.74 6.44
C TRP A 108 -0.18 -16.05 7.15
N ALA A 109 0.82 -16.77 6.66
CA ALA A 109 1.22 -18.04 7.23
C ALA A 109 2.73 -18.03 7.45
N TRP A 110 3.16 -18.56 8.57
CA TRP A 110 4.57 -18.90 8.75
C TRP A 110 4.85 -20.22 8.01
N ASP A 111 5.82 -20.22 7.10
CA ASP A 111 6.33 -21.44 6.49
C ASP A 111 7.55 -21.94 7.26
N GLY A 112 7.34 -22.94 8.12
CA GLY A 112 8.39 -23.55 8.93
C GLY A 112 9.47 -24.27 8.13
N ARG A 113 9.27 -24.58 6.83
CA ARG A 113 10.32 -25.17 5.98
C ARG A 113 11.23 -24.12 5.39
N ARG A 114 10.71 -22.92 5.14
CA ARG A 114 11.46 -21.78 4.60
C ARG A 114 11.97 -20.82 5.67
N GLU A 115 11.56 -21.05 6.92
CA GLU A 115 11.78 -20.14 8.05
C GLU A 115 11.39 -18.69 7.69
N ALA A 116 10.27 -18.55 6.98
CA ALA A 116 9.84 -17.28 6.42
C ALA A 116 8.32 -17.10 6.45
N TRP A 117 7.88 -15.84 6.44
CA TRP A 117 6.48 -15.48 6.24
C TRP A 117 6.07 -15.70 4.77
N CYS A 118 5.03 -16.49 4.56
CA CYS A 118 4.28 -16.55 3.31
C CYS A 118 3.30 -15.38 3.27
N LEU A 119 3.74 -14.31 2.60
CA LEU A 119 2.91 -13.15 2.32
C LEU A 119 2.19 -13.34 0.98
N PRO A 120 0.88 -13.09 0.91
CA PRO A 120 0.22 -13.04 -0.38
C PRO A 120 0.72 -11.85 -1.21
N GLY A 121 0.63 -11.98 -2.54
CA GLY A 121 0.96 -10.89 -3.46
C GLY A 121 0.08 -9.65 -3.23
N PRO A 122 0.57 -8.46 -3.64
CA PRO A 122 -0.17 -7.21 -3.45
C PRO A 122 -1.44 -7.24 -4.30
N GLN A 123 -2.58 -6.99 -3.67
CA GLN A 123 -3.86 -6.88 -4.34
C GLN A 123 -4.66 -5.72 -3.77
N ILE A 124 -5.41 -5.05 -4.64
CA ILE A 124 -6.31 -3.97 -4.28
C ILE A 124 -7.69 -4.30 -4.83
N THR A 125 -8.73 -4.08 -4.03
CA THR A 125 -10.12 -4.07 -4.51
C THR A 125 -10.60 -2.63 -4.57
N LEU A 126 -11.12 -2.20 -5.72
CA LEU A 126 -11.74 -0.90 -5.90
C LEU A 126 -13.23 -1.05 -6.17
N TYR A 127 -14.00 -0.12 -5.59
CA TYR A 127 -15.44 -0.09 -5.73
C TYR A 127 -15.87 1.05 -6.67
N VAL A 128 -16.63 0.71 -7.70
CA VAL A 128 -17.28 1.65 -8.59
C VAL A 128 -18.58 2.10 -7.91
N PRO A 129 -18.72 3.40 -7.59
CA PRO A 129 -19.99 3.93 -7.07
C PRO A 129 -21.09 3.90 -8.14
N PRO A 130 -22.37 3.87 -7.75
CA PRO A 130 -23.47 4.02 -8.70
C PRO A 130 -23.39 5.36 -9.43
N PRO A 131 -23.81 5.43 -10.71
CA PRO A 131 -23.80 6.68 -11.46
C PRO A 131 -24.80 7.68 -10.84
N PRO A 132 -24.37 8.90 -10.51
CA PRO A 132 -25.28 9.97 -10.12
C PRO A 132 -26.01 10.54 -11.35
N GLU A 133 -26.91 11.51 -11.13
CA GLU A 133 -27.56 12.24 -12.21
C GLU A 133 -26.52 12.91 -13.13
N LEU A 134 -26.82 12.99 -14.43
CA LEU A 134 -25.87 13.48 -15.43
C LEU A 134 -25.30 14.88 -15.10
N ALA A 135 -26.13 15.76 -14.53
CA ALA A 135 -25.73 17.11 -14.12
C ALA A 135 -24.71 17.11 -12.97
N GLU A 136 -24.68 16.05 -12.16
CA GLU A 136 -23.85 15.93 -10.96
C GLU A 136 -22.57 15.11 -11.19
N GLN A 137 -22.47 14.38 -12.32
CA GLN A 137 -21.34 13.48 -12.58
C GLN A 137 -19.97 14.18 -12.51
N ALA A 138 -19.87 15.42 -13.00
CA ALA A 138 -18.61 16.17 -12.93
C ALA A 138 -18.22 16.49 -11.48
N VAL A 139 -19.20 16.87 -10.65
CA VAL A 139 -18.99 17.12 -9.22
C VAL A 139 -18.59 15.81 -8.53
N ALA A 140 -19.34 14.73 -8.75
CA ALA A 140 -19.05 13.44 -8.15
C ALA A 140 -17.66 12.88 -8.51
N LEU A 141 -17.19 13.07 -9.75
CA LEU A 141 -15.83 12.70 -10.15
C LEU A 141 -14.75 13.56 -9.47
N ALA A 142 -15.00 14.87 -9.32
CA ALA A 142 -14.08 15.74 -8.59
C ALA A 142 -13.95 15.31 -7.13
N GLU A 143 -15.08 14.95 -6.51
CA GLU A 143 -15.13 14.49 -5.13
C GLU A 143 -14.46 13.13 -4.92
N LEU A 144 -14.61 12.21 -5.88
CA LEU A 144 -13.91 10.92 -5.88
C LEU A 144 -12.39 11.08 -6.06
N GLY A 145 -11.96 12.17 -6.70
CA GLY A 145 -10.56 12.52 -6.92
C GLY A 145 -9.90 13.27 -5.76
N ASP A 146 -10.66 13.66 -4.73
CA ASP A 146 -10.12 14.42 -3.60
C ASP A 146 -9.42 13.48 -2.60
N PRO A 147 -8.09 13.57 -2.41
CA PRO A 147 -7.38 12.77 -1.42
C PRO A 147 -7.75 13.11 0.03
N GLY A 148 -8.42 14.23 0.28
CA GLY A 148 -8.97 14.62 1.58
C GLY A 148 -10.28 13.92 1.93
N LYS A 149 -10.89 13.18 0.99
CA LYS A 149 -12.11 12.39 1.20
C LYS A 149 -11.79 10.89 1.26
N THR A 150 -12.68 10.11 1.87
CA THR A 150 -12.49 8.67 2.10
C THR A 150 -12.17 7.96 0.78
N PRO A 151 -11.03 7.25 0.68
CA PRO A 151 -10.64 6.59 -0.55
C PRO A 151 -11.61 5.45 -0.87
N PRO A 152 -11.84 5.12 -2.16
CA PRO A 152 -12.72 4.03 -2.59
C PRO A 152 -12.17 2.62 -2.29
N VAL A 153 -11.16 2.53 -1.42
CA VAL A 153 -10.50 1.28 -1.01
C VAL A 153 -11.11 0.85 0.33
N CYS A 154 -11.97 -0.16 0.32
CA CYS A 154 -12.31 -0.88 1.54
C CYS A 154 -11.31 -2.03 1.73
N CYS A 155 -10.65 -2.03 2.89
CA CYS A 155 -9.82 -3.12 3.40
C CYS A 155 -10.67 -4.37 3.68
#